data_AF-A0A174JX44-F1
#
_entry.id   AF-A0A174JX44-F1
#
_cell.length_a   1.000
_cell.length_b   1.000
_cell.length_c   1.000
_cell.angle_alpha   90.00
_cell.angle_beta   90.00
_cell.angle_gamma   90.00
#
_symmetry.space_group_name_H-M   'P 1'
#
loop_
_entity.id
_entity.type
_entity.pdbx_description
1 polymer ?
#
loop_
_entity_poly.entity_id
_entity_poly.type
_entity_poly.pdbx_seq_one_letter_code
_entity_poly.pdbx_strand_id
1 'polypeptide(L)'
;MNLMEIGKNPEILKSETAEQPKNSEIITENLTQLSQLPEESPIKLKVERDLLMQSFERAKEFMRTQKKQIQMLEEEKQTILSDRQRLREEVRKSTVEIQCLTTELSETQKLNQSLQQSNDDLRNRNGLMSRSEQEQLEEEIRDVRDQNSKLQIQVNKSSVEAVDDAQKKQKEAEKKMEQAEAKARNEKKRAEMEIRKTKKEVKARTEKMRDAEYFWGIGYITVILFAIIQNGAFQHDFIDFFRIPFTWYVRFCEWLVYPTYDNGFNQKIAYTGGEAWVIRILAIVAIIFILAIMIVMIVEAIKRYKKCGMKFHRCF
;
A
#
# COMPACT_ATOMS: atom_id res chain seq x y z
N MET A 1 35.69 -7.80 29.67
CA MET A 1 36.53 -6.72 30.21
C MET A 1 37.26 -6.10 29.02
N ASN A 2 37.02 -4.88 28.56
CA ASN A 2 36.63 -3.65 29.26
C ASN A 2 35.59 -2.84 28.48
N LEU A 3 34.67 -2.25 29.24
CA LEU A 3 33.89 -1.05 28.89
C LEU A 3 34.67 0.20 29.38
N MET A 4 34.20 1.38 28.97
CA MET A 4 34.65 2.75 29.32
C MET A 4 35.79 3.29 28.43
N GLU A 5 35.70 4.46 27.77
CA GLU A 5 34.85 5.64 27.98
C GLU A 5 34.84 6.55 26.72
N ILE A 6 33.70 7.21 26.51
CA ILE A 6 33.54 8.64 26.20
C ILE A 6 34.03 9.20 24.85
N GLY A 7 33.03 9.57 24.06
CA GLY A 7 32.80 10.99 23.74
C GLY A 7 33.73 11.63 22.72
N LYS A 8 33.28 11.64 21.46
CA LYS A 8 33.54 12.77 20.55
C LYS A 8 32.36 12.95 19.58
N ASN A 9 31.70 14.08 19.78
CA ASN A 9 30.72 14.69 18.90
C ASN A 9 31.19 14.68 17.43
N PRO A 10 30.40 14.26 16.43
CA PRO A 10 30.70 14.61 15.05
C PRO A 10 30.25 16.05 14.81
N GLU A 11 31.25 16.88 14.54
CA GLU A 11 31.18 18.28 14.16
C GLU A 11 30.05 18.56 13.16
N ILE A 12 29.34 19.63 13.45
CA ILE A 12 28.36 20.28 12.59
C ILE A 12 29.10 20.75 11.34
N LEU A 13 28.99 20.00 10.24
CA LEU A 13 29.35 20.51 8.93
C LEU A 13 28.21 21.41 8.44
N LYS A 14 28.40 22.71 8.67
CA LYS A 14 27.55 23.78 8.16
C LYS A 14 27.84 23.96 6.67
N SER A 15 26.76 24.16 5.90
CA SER A 15 26.72 24.82 4.58
C SER A 15 27.16 24.01 3.35
N GLU A 16 26.17 23.49 2.63
CA GLU A 16 26.10 23.76 1.19
C GLU A 16 24.65 24.12 0.83
N THR A 17 24.49 25.33 0.32
CA THR A 17 23.25 26.06 0.05
C THR A 17 22.36 25.30 -0.95
N ALA A 18 21.28 24.69 -0.47
CA ALA A 18 20.17 24.31 -1.32
C ALA A 18 19.28 25.55 -1.52
N GLU A 19 19.36 26.15 -2.70
CA GLU A 19 18.49 27.24 -3.12
C GLU A 19 17.03 26.86 -2.91
N GLN A 20 16.42 27.52 -1.93
CA GLN A 20 14.99 27.53 -1.72
C GLN A 20 14.33 28.05 -3.01
N PRO A 21 13.36 27.34 -3.61
CA PRO A 21 12.63 27.92 -4.72
C PRO A 21 11.84 29.12 -4.18
N LYS A 22 12.18 30.31 -4.67
CA LYS A 22 11.58 31.64 -4.39
C LYS A 22 10.05 31.72 -4.60
N ASN A 23 9.39 30.61 -4.90
CA ASN A 23 7.96 30.53 -5.18
C ASN A 23 7.09 30.34 -3.93
N SER A 24 7.67 29.90 -2.80
CA SER A 24 6.88 29.66 -1.57
C SER A 24 6.51 30.95 -0.84
N GLU A 25 7.38 31.96 -0.85
CA GLU A 25 7.10 33.25 -0.20
C GLU A 25 6.09 34.08 -1.01
N ILE A 26 6.23 34.09 -2.34
CA ILE A 26 5.33 34.82 -3.24
C ILE A 26 3.88 34.32 -3.13
N ILE A 27 3.65 33.02 -2.92
CA ILE A 27 2.30 32.45 -2.77
C ILE A 27 1.68 32.79 -1.40
N THR A 28 2.50 32.98 -0.37
CA THR A 28 2.02 33.25 1.00
C THR A 28 1.67 34.73 1.18
N GLU A 29 2.40 35.64 0.53
CA GLU A 29 2.08 37.08 0.54
C GLU A 29 0.82 37.40 -0.29
N ASN A 30 0.64 36.75 -1.45
CA ASN A 30 -0.56 36.95 -2.29
C ASN A 30 -1.87 36.49 -1.60
N LEU A 31 -1.82 35.46 -0.75
CA LEU A 31 -2.98 34.98 0.01
C LEU A 31 -3.40 35.92 1.13
N THR A 32 -2.48 36.72 1.67
CA THR A 32 -2.76 37.62 2.80
C THR A 32 -3.38 38.94 2.34
N GLN A 33 -3.07 39.38 1.10
CA GLN A 33 -3.67 40.58 0.51
C GLN A 33 -5.12 40.39 0.01
N LEU A 34 -5.57 39.15 -0.23
CA LEU A 34 -6.89 38.89 -0.84
C LEU A 34 -8.08 38.97 0.14
N SER A 35 -7.84 39.12 1.46
CA SER A 35 -8.88 39.04 2.49
C SER A 35 -9.53 40.37 2.90
N GLN A 36 -9.22 41.48 2.21
CA GLN A 36 -9.89 42.77 2.41
C GLN A 36 -10.92 43.01 1.29
N LEU A 37 -12.20 42.87 1.63
CA LEU A 37 -13.45 43.18 0.87
C LEU A 37 -13.41 44.59 0.19
N PRO A 38 -14.30 44.98 -0.77
CA PRO A 38 -15.60 44.41 -1.16
C PRO A 38 -15.96 44.43 -2.68
N GLU A 39 -17.12 43.83 -3.01
CA GLU A 39 -17.87 43.89 -4.29
C GLU A 39 -17.14 43.49 -5.58
N GLU A 40 -17.34 42.26 -6.07
CA GLU A 40 -16.85 41.89 -7.39
C GLU A 40 -17.91 41.34 -8.34
N SER A 41 -17.96 42.04 -9.48
CA SER A 41 -18.84 41.85 -10.63
C SER A 41 -18.84 40.42 -11.19
N PRO A 42 -19.93 40.01 -11.88
CA PRO A 42 -20.12 38.67 -12.46
C PRO A 42 -19.06 38.24 -13.49
N ILE A 43 -18.16 39.15 -13.91
CA ILE A 43 -17.09 38.88 -14.89
C ILE A 43 -15.90 38.18 -14.22
N LYS A 44 -15.57 38.50 -12.97
CA LYS A 44 -14.38 37.96 -12.29
C LYS A 44 -14.57 36.51 -11.81
N LEU A 45 -15.78 36.19 -11.34
CA LEU A 45 -16.19 34.81 -10.99
C LEU A 45 -16.08 33.83 -12.17
N LYS A 46 -16.27 34.32 -13.40
CA LYS A 46 -16.18 33.49 -14.61
C LYS A 46 -14.73 33.12 -14.94
N VAL A 47 -13.80 34.05 -14.74
CA VAL A 47 -12.35 33.84 -14.93
C VAL A 47 -11.80 32.86 -13.91
N GLU A 48 -12.21 32.97 -12.64
CA GLU A 48 -11.80 32.01 -11.60
C GLU A 48 -12.31 30.59 -11.89
N ARG A 49 -13.56 30.46 -12.35
CA ARG A 49 -14.14 29.18 -12.74
C ARG A 49 -13.38 28.53 -13.91
N ASP A 50 -13.01 29.30 -14.92
CA ASP A 50 -12.25 28.80 -16.07
C ASP A 50 -10.83 28.38 -15.67
N LEU A 51 -10.17 29.11 -14.77
CA LEU A 51 -8.87 28.72 -14.22
C LEU A 51 -8.96 27.41 -13.41
N LEU A 52 -10.03 27.26 -12.63
CA LEU A 52 -10.29 26.04 -11.85
C LEU A 52 -10.55 24.84 -12.76
N MET A 53 -11.33 25.03 -13.83
CA MET A 53 -11.59 24.02 -14.86
C MET A 53 -10.30 23.60 -15.58
N GLN A 54 -9.44 24.56 -15.95
CA GLN A 54 -8.15 24.28 -16.56
C GLN A 54 -7.21 23.51 -15.61
N SER A 55 -7.21 23.86 -14.33
CA SER A 55 -6.42 23.16 -13.31
C SER A 55 -6.89 21.70 -13.11
N PHE A 56 -8.20 21.47 -13.19
CA PHE A 56 -8.79 20.14 -13.08
C PHE A 56 -8.43 19.27 -14.29
N GLU A 57 -8.51 19.81 -15.51
CA GLU A 57 -8.16 19.05 -16.71
C GLU A 57 -6.66 18.70 -16.72
N ARG A 58 -5.79 19.63 -16.27
CA ARG A 58 -4.35 19.36 -16.09
C ARG A 58 -4.10 18.27 -15.03
N ALA A 59 -4.83 18.27 -13.93
CA ALA A 59 -4.72 17.23 -12.90
C ALA A 59 -5.17 15.86 -13.42
N LYS A 60 -6.21 15.83 -14.26
CA LYS A 60 -6.72 14.60 -14.89
C LYS A 60 -5.74 14.04 -15.93
N GLU A 61 -5.08 14.91 -16.70
CA GLU A 61 -3.98 14.50 -17.58
C GLU A 61 -2.79 13.94 -16.79
N PHE A 62 -2.40 14.60 -15.70
CA PHE A 62 -1.35 14.09 -14.82
C PHE A 62 -1.69 12.70 -14.26
N MET A 63 -2.93 12.49 -13.81
CA MET A 63 -3.41 11.19 -13.33
C MET A 63 -3.37 10.11 -14.43
N ARG A 64 -3.72 10.45 -15.67
CA ARG A 64 -3.61 9.52 -16.81
C ARG A 64 -2.15 9.15 -17.08
N THR A 65 -1.23 10.10 -17.04
CA THR A 65 0.20 9.86 -17.26
C THR A 65 0.80 9.00 -16.15
N GLN A 66 0.49 9.31 -14.88
CA GLN A 66 0.88 8.49 -13.74
C GLN A 66 0.35 7.05 -13.85
N LYS A 67 -0.90 6.87 -14.28
CA LYS A 67 -1.48 5.54 -14.49
C LYS A 67 -0.71 4.75 -15.57
N LYS A 68 -0.33 5.40 -16.68
CA LYS A 68 0.48 4.76 -17.74
C LYS A 68 1.87 4.36 -17.23
N GLN A 69 2.53 5.22 -16.45
CA GLN A 69 3.84 4.89 -15.87
C GLN A 69 3.76 3.71 -14.90
N ILE A 70 2.73 3.65 -14.07
CA ILE A 70 2.52 2.52 -13.15
C ILE A 70 2.31 1.22 -13.91
N GLN A 71 1.50 1.24 -14.97
CA GLN A 71 1.27 0.05 -15.79
C GLN A 71 2.56 -0.44 -16.47
N MET A 72 3.35 0.46 -17.04
CA MET A 72 4.65 0.13 -17.64
C MET A 72 5.60 -0.51 -16.59
N LEU A 73 5.66 0.06 -15.39
CA LEU A 73 6.49 -0.48 -14.30
C LEU A 73 6.04 -1.88 -13.86
N GLU A 74 4.73 -2.14 -13.92
CA GLU A 74 4.14 -3.44 -13.58
C GLU A 74 4.47 -4.50 -14.65
N GLU A 75 4.44 -4.11 -15.93
CA GLU A 75 4.86 -4.95 -17.07
C GLU A 75 6.37 -5.28 -17.01
N GLU A 76 7.23 -4.30 -16.72
CA GLU A 76 8.67 -4.51 -16.53
C GLU A 76 8.95 -5.45 -15.36
N LYS A 77 8.28 -5.25 -14.22
CA LYS A 77 8.41 -6.12 -13.05
C LYS A 77 8.05 -7.57 -13.38
N GLN A 78 6.98 -7.78 -14.16
CA GLN A 78 6.55 -9.12 -14.56
C GLN A 78 7.59 -9.80 -15.47
N THR A 79 8.19 -9.04 -16.39
CA THR A 79 9.26 -9.53 -17.27
C THR A 79 10.49 -9.95 -16.46
N ILE A 80 10.93 -9.10 -15.53
CA ILE A 80 12.07 -9.40 -14.65
C ILE A 80 11.83 -10.65 -13.79
N LEU A 81 10.59 -10.84 -13.31
CA LEU A 81 10.23 -12.06 -12.56
C LEU A 81 10.34 -13.32 -13.42
N SER A 82 9.89 -13.26 -14.68
CA SER A 82 10.03 -14.36 -15.64
C SER A 82 11.49 -14.68 -15.92
N ASP A 83 12.31 -13.66 -16.18
CA ASP A 83 13.74 -13.84 -16.44
C ASP A 83 14.47 -14.44 -15.23
N ARG A 84 14.14 -14.00 -14.00
CA ARG A 84 14.70 -14.62 -12.78
C ARG A 84 14.32 -16.09 -12.64
N GLN A 85 13.11 -16.49 -13.02
CA GLN A 85 12.71 -17.90 -13.00
C GLN A 85 13.51 -18.72 -14.02
N ARG A 86 13.67 -18.20 -15.24
CA ARG A 86 14.49 -18.84 -16.28
C ARG A 86 15.95 -19.01 -15.83
N LEU A 87 16.55 -17.95 -15.30
CA LEU A 87 17.94 -17.99 -14.82
C LEU A 87 18.12 -18.99 -13.68
N ARG A 88 17.12 -19.14 -12.80
CA ARG A 88 17.13 -20.14 -11.74
C ARG A 88 17.12 -21.57 -12.29
N GLU A 89 16.37 -21.82 -13.35
CA GLU A 89 16.33 -23.13 -14.00
C GLU A 89 17.66 -23.45 -14.69
N GLU A 90 18.27 -22.46 -15.36
CA GLU A 90 19.59 -22.59 -15.97
C GLU A 90 20.67 -22.90 -14.91
N VAL A 91 20.67 -22.19 -13.77
CA VAL A 91 21.58 -22.47 -12.64
C VAL A 91 21.36 -23.88 -12.08
N ARG A 92 20.10 -24.33 -11.94
CA ARG A 92 19.78 -25.68 -11.48
C ARG A 92 20.34 -26.72 -12.45
N LYS A 93 20.19 -26.50 -13.76
CA LYS A 93 20.72 -27.38 -14.80
C LYS A 93 22.24 -27.47 -14.74
N SER A 94 22.94 -26.34 -14.69
CA SER A 94 24.41 -26.33 -14.54
C SER A 94 24.88 -27.01 -13.25
N THR A 95 24.12 -26.88 -12.15
CA THR A 95 24.44 -27.56 -10.89
C THR A 95 24.41 -29.09 -11.04
N VAL A 96 23.43 -29.62 -11.77
CA VAL A 96 23.34 -31.06 -12.06
C VAL A 96 24.51 -31.51 -12.96
N GLU A 97 24.84 -30.73 -13.99
CA GLU A 97 25.97 -31.03 -14.88
C GLU A 97 27.31 -31.06 -14.11
N ILE A 98 27.54 -30.10 -13.21
CA ILE A 98 28.73 -30.08 -12.34
C ILE A 98 28.80 -31.30 -11.43
N GLN A 99 27.67 -31.73 -10.85
CA GLN A 99 27.63 -32.95 -10.03
C GLN A 99 27.97 -34.18 -10.85
N CYS A 100 27.45 -34.29 -12.08
CA CYS A 100 27.77 -35.39 -12.99
C CYS A 100 29.27 -35.44 -13.32
N LEU A 101 29.86 -34.30 -13.69
CA LEU A 101 31.30 -34.19 -13.95
C LEU A 101 32.15 -34.54 -12.72
N THR A 102 31.67 -34.18 -11.52
CA THR A 102 32.34 -34.52 -10.25
C THR A 102 32.33 -36.04 -10.02
N THR A 103 31.23 -36.73 -10.33
CA THR A 103 31.13 -38.19 -10.24
C THR A 103 32.05 -38.86 -11.26
N GLU A 104 32.05 -38.40 -12.51
CA GLU A 104 32.91 -38.94 -13.58
C GLU A 104 34.40 -38.77 -13.24
N LEU A 105 34.78 -37.62 -12.66
CA LEU A 105 36.14 -37.40 -12.16
C LEU A 105 36.50 -38.38 -11.02
N SER A 106 35.56 -38.70 -10.12
CA SER A 106 35.79 -39.68 -9.06
C SER A 106 35.96 -41.10 -9.61
N GLU A 107 35.19 -41.47 -10.65
CA GLU A 107 35.30 -42.76 -11.31
C GLU A 107 36.63 -42.92 -12.05
N THR A 108 37.06 -41.89 -12.79
CA THR A 108 38.37 -41.89 -13.45
C THR A 108 39.52 -41.97 -12.45
N GLN A 109 39.41 -41.30 -11.29
CA GLN A 109 40.41 -41.41 -10.22
C GLN A 109 40.48 -42.83 -9.64
N LYS A 110 39.35 -43.50 -9.43
CA LYS A 110 39.32 -44.92 -8.98
C LYS A 110 39.90 -45.87 -10.01
N LEU A 111 39.59 -45.67 -11.29
CA LEU A 111 40.15 -46.47 -12.38
C LEU A 111 41.67 -46.34 -12.42
N ASN A 112 42.19 -45.13 -12.24
CA ASN A 112 43.63 -44.87 -12.23
C ASN A 112 44.32 -45.57 -11.03
N GLN A 113 43.71 -45.52 -9.84
CA GLN A 113 44.20 -46.29 -8.68
C GLN A 113 44.20 -47.80 -8.93
N SER A 114 43.14 -48.33 -9.55
CA SER A 114 43.04 -49.76 -9.87
C SER A 114 44.06 -50.19 -10.92
N LEU A 115 44.32 -49.37 -11.94
CA LEU A 115 45.38 -49.61 -12.93
C LEU A 115 46.76 -49.61 -12.27
N GLN A 116 47.01 -48.70 -11.34
CA GLN A 116 48.28 -48.64 -10.62
C GLN A 116 48.50 -49.91 -9.77
N GLN A 117 47.47 -50.35 -9.04
CA GLN A 117 47.53 -51.59 -8.27
C GLN A 117 47.72 -52.83 -9.15
N SER A 118 47.04 -52.89 -10.30
CA SER A 118 47.22 -53.99 -11.26
C SER A 118 48.63 -54.01 -11.87
N ASN A 119 49.23 -52.83 -12.10
CA ASN A 119 50.61 -52.73 -12.57
C ASN A 119 51.59 -53.25 -11.51
N ASP A 120 51.37 -52.89 -10.24
CA ASP A 120 52.18 -53.35 -9.12
C ASP A 120 52.10 -54.89 -8.93
N ASP A 121 50.90 -55.46 -9.09
CA ASP A 121 50.70 -56.92 -9.04
C ASP A 121 51.37 -57.66 -10.22
N LEU A 122 51.30 -57.11 -11.43
CA LEU A 122 51.99 -57.66 -12.60
C LEU A 122 53.51 -57.61 -12.45
N ARG A 123 54.02 -56.53 -11.85
CA ARG A 123 55.44 -56.36 -11.53
C ARG A 123 55.93 -57.41 -10.52
N ASN A 124 55.12 -57.71 -9.49
CA ASN A 124 55.42 -58.79 -8.54
C ASN A 124 55.36 -60.19 -9.18
N ARG A 125 54.47 -60.43 -10.14
CA ARG A 125 54.35 -61.74 -10.83
C ARG A 125 55.44 -62.01 -11.86
N ASN A 126 55.97 -60.97 -12.51
CA ASN A 126 56.96 -61.13 -13.58
C ASN A 126 58.39 -61.36 -13.09
N GLY A 127 58.69 -61.22 -11.80
CA GLY A 127 59.96 -61.66 -11.22
C GLY A 127 61.24 -61.09 -11.87
N LEU A 128 61.19 -59.89 -12.48
CA LEU A 128 62.30 -59.22 -13.18
C LEU A 128 62.37 -57.76 -12.66
N MET A 129 63.50 -57.13 -12.30
CA MET A 129 64.94 -57.45 -12.39
C MET A 129 65.75 -56.65 -11.33
N SER A 130 67.08 -56.86 -11.33
CA SER A 130 68.14 -56.47 -10.37
C SER A 130 68.15 -55.03 -9.81
N ARG A 131 68.64 -54.88 -8.57
CA ARG A 131 68.74 -53.64 -7.77
C ARG A 131 69.32 -52.41 -8.48
N SER A 132 70.12 -52.57 -9.54
CA SER A 132 70.76 -51.44 -10.24
C SER A 132 69.84 -50.72 -11.24
N GLU A 133 68.85 -51.39 -11.83
CA GLU A 133 67.82 -50.74 -12.67
C GLU A 133 66.74 -50.06 -11.80
N GLN A 134 66.63 -50.51 -10.54
CA GLN A 134 65.73 -49.99 -9.53
C GLN A 134 66.19 -48.64 -8.98
N GLU A 135 67.51 -48.40 -8.88
CA GLU A 135 68.09 -47.11 -8.47
C GLU A 135 67.96 -46.05 -9.57
N GLN A 136 68.10 -46.40 -10.86
CA GLN A 136 67.97 -45.45 -11.97
C GLN A 136 66.51 -45.01 -12.18
N LEU A 137 65.54 -45.93 -12.04
CA LEU A 137 64.12 -45.57 -12.02
C LEU A 137 63.72 -44.85 -10.72
N GLU A 138 64.35 -45.12 -9.57
CA GLU A 138 64.12 -44.33 -8.35
C GLU A 138 64.65 -42.91 -8.48
N GLU A 139 65.74 -42.67 -9.21
CA GLU A 139 66.28 -41.33 -9.48
C GLU A 139 65.39 -40.54 -10.46
N GLU A 140 64.95 -41.16 -11.56
CA GLU A 140 63.96 -40.55 -12.47
C GLU A 140 62.59 -40.35 -11.80
N ILE A 141 62.14 -41.27 -10.94
CA ILE A 141 60.90 -41.10 -10.16
C ILE A 141 61.06 -40.01 -9.10
N ARG A 142 62.25 -39.82 -8.53
CA ARG A 142 62.52 -38.75 -7.56
C ARG A 142 62.54 -37.38 -8.23
N ASP A 143 63.09 -37.28 -9.44
CA ASP A 143 63.10 -36.04 -10.23
C ASP A 143 61.71 -35.72 -10.82
N VAL A 144 60.98 -36.73 -11.32
CA VAL A 144 59.57 -36.60 -11.73
C VAL A 144 58.67 -36.28 -10.52
N ARG A 145 58.94 -36.84 -9.33
CA ARG A 145 58.22 -36.52 -8.08
C ARG A 145 58.56 -35.12 -7.56
N ASP A 146 59.77 -34.61 -7.77
CA ASP A 146 60.15 -33.22 -7.43
C ASP A 146 59.56 -32.21 -8.43
N GLN A 147 59.47 -32.58 -9.71
CA GLN A 147 58.73 -31.80 -10.70
C GLN A 147 57.21 -31.84 -10.47
N ASN A 148 56.65 -32.98 -10.08
CA ASN A 148 55.23 -33.09 -9.70
C ASN A 148 54.94 -32.39 -8.38
N SER A 149 55.85 -32.40 -7.40
CA SER A 149 55.67 -31.65 -6.14
C SER A 149 55.74 -30.14 -6.37
N LYS A 150 56.64 -29.67 -7.26
CA LYS A 150 56.68 -28.27 -7.72
C LYS A 150 55.45 -27.89 -8.51
N LEU A 151 54.94 -28.73 -9.40
CA LEU A 151 53.67 -28.53 -10.11
C LEU A 151 52.47 -28.56 -9.16
N GLN A 152 52.46 -29.43 -8.14
CA GLN A 152 51.39 -29.51 -7.15
C GLN A 152 51.43 -28.33 -6.17
N ILE A 153 52.61 -27.82 -5.82
CA ILE A 153 52.79 -26.59 -5.06
C ILE A 153 52.43 -25.37 -5.92
N GLN A 154 52.75 -25.35 -7.21
CA GLN A 154 52.40 -24.25 -8.12
C GLN A 154 50.91 -24.27 -8.49
N VAL A 155 50.29 -25.43 -8.63
CA VAL A 155 48.85 -25.62 -8.83
C VAL A 155 48.08 -25.34 -7.54
N ASN A 156 48.57 -25.73 -6.36
CA ASN A 156 47.92 -25.38 -5.10
C ASN A 156 48.12 -23.89 -4.74
N LYS A 157 49.27 -23.29 -5.05
CA LYS A 157 49.51 -21.86 -4.85
C LYS A 157 48.74 -21.00 -5.87
N SER A 158 48.66 -21.44 -7.13
CA SER A 158 47.79 -20.85 -8.17
C SER A 158 46.30 -21.07 -7.90
N SER A 159 45.90 -22.23 -7.39
CA SER A 159 44.50 -22.53 -7.03
C SER A 159 44.10 -21.75 -5.80
N VAL A 160 44.95 -21.63 -4.79
CA VAL A 160 44.66 -20.82 -3.61
C VAL A 160 44.70 -19.34 -3.96
N GLU A 161 45.67 -18.82 -4.74
CA GLU A 161 45.66 -17.41 -5.19
C GLU A 161 44.53 -17.09 -6.18
N ALA A 162 44.17 -17.98 -7.10
CA ALA A 162 43.05 -17.74 -8.02
C ALA A 162 41.69 -17.89 -7.34
N VAL A 163 41.55 -18.79 -6.36
CA VAL A 163 40.33 -18.89 -5.54
C VAL A 163 40.25 -17.74 -4.54
N ASP A 164 41.36 -17.27 -3.96
CA ASP A 164 41.38 -16.08 -3.10
C ASP A 164 41.13 -14.82 -3.91
N ASP A 165 41.71 -14.64 -5.10
CA ASP A 165 41.43 -13.49 -5.96
C ASP A 165 40.01 -13.54 -6.55
N ALA A 166 39.47 -14.73 -6.85
CA ALA A 166 38.08 -14.88 -7.24
C ALA A 166 37.13 -14.62 -6.05
N GLN A 167 37.44 -15.09 -4.83
CA GLN A 167 36.67 -14.79 -3.63
C GLN A 167 36.79 -13.32 -3.21
N LYS A 168 37.94 -12.69 -3.43
CA LYS A 168 38.17 -11.27 -3.13
C LYS A 168 37.43 -10.39 -4.15
N LYS A 169 37.45 -10.75 -5.43
CA LYS A 169 36.61 -10.11 -6.46
C LYS A 169 35.13 -10.36 -6.24
N GLN A 170 34.74 -11.54 -5.75
CA GLN A 170 33.35 -11.86 -5.42
C GLN A 170 32.89 -11.13 -4.16
N LYS A 171 33.71 -11.05 -3.10
CA LYS A 171 33.43 -10.26 -1.89
C LYS A 171 33.45 -8.76 -2.15
N GLU A 172 34.30 -8.25 -3.05
CA GLU A 172 34.23 -6.85 -3.47
C GLU A 172 33.00 -6.57 -4.33
N ALA A 173 32.61 -7.49 -5.22
CA ALA A 173 31.37 -7.39 -5.98
C ALA A 173 30.13 -7.50 -5.09
N GLU A 174 30.14 -8.38 -4.10
CA GLU A 174 29.08 -8.57 -3.11
C GLU A 174 28.98 -7.35 -2.18
N LYS A 175 30.09 -6.78 -1.73
CA LYS A 175 30.09 -5.50 -0.99
C LYS A 175 29.58 -4.33 -1.84
N LYS A 176 29.96 -4.26 -3.12
CA LYS A 176 29.45 -3.25 -4.05
C LYS A 176 27.95 -3.44 -4.32
N MET A 177 27.49 -4.68 -4.38
CA MET A 177 26.08 -5.03 -4.55
C MET A 177 25.27 -4.74 -3.27
N GLU A 178 25.77 -5.09 -2.09
CA GLU A 178 25.16 -4.74 -0.80
C GLU A 178 25.10 -3.23 -0.62
N GLN A 179 26.14 -2.50 -1.01
CA GLN A 179 26.15 -1.05 -0.94
C GLN A 179 25.16 -0.42 -1.93
N ALA A 180 25.02 -0.99 -3.12
CA ALA A 180 24.00 -0.59 -4.09
C ALA A 180 22.57 -0.95 -3.63
N GLU A 181 22.37 -2.11 -3.01
CA GLU A 181 21.08 -2.53 -2.46
C GLU A 181 20.69 -1.70 -1.23
N ALA A 182 21.66 -1.37 -0.36
CA ALA A 182 21.45 -0.48 0.77
C ALA A 182 21.10 0.95 0.30
N LYS A 183 21.77 1.45 -0.76
CA LYS A 183 21.46 2.74 -1.37
C LYS A 183 20.06 2.74 -2.00
N ALA A 184 19.72 1.70 -2.76
CA ALA A 184 18.38 1.53 -3.34
C ALA A 184 17.30 1.39 -2.26
N ARG A 185 17.57 0.69 -1.14
CA ARG A 185 16.65 0.61 0.01
C ARG A 185 16.46 1.96 0.68
N ASN A 186 17.51 2.75 0.84
CA ASN A 186 17.43 4.07 1.47
C ASN A 186 16.70 5.06 0.57
N GLU A 187 16.95 5.04 -0.74
CA GLU A 187 16.22 5.85 -1.72
C GLU A 187 14.74 5.44 -1.79
N LYS A 188 14.44 4.13 -1.77
CA LYS A 188 13.06 3.63 -1.68
C LYS A 188 12.37 4.09 -0.40
N LYS A 189 13.04 4.02 0.76
CA LYS A 189 12.49 4.52 2.03
C LYS A 189 12.23 6.02 1.99
N ARG A 190 13.12 6.80 1.36
CA ARG A 190 12.95 8.25 1.19
C ARG A 190 11.75 8.55 0.29
N ALA A 191 11.63 7.88 -0.85
CA ALA A 191 10.49 7.99 -1.74
C ALA A 191 9.17 7.57 -1.07
N GLU A 192 9.16 6.49 -0.30
CA GLU A 192 7.98 6.06 0.47
C GLU A 192 7.58 7.08 1.55
N MET A 193 8.55 7.73 2.21
CA MET A 193 8.27 8.78 3.18
C MET A 193 7.72 10.05 2.52
N GLU A 194 8.27 10.46 1.37
CA GLU A 194 7.78 11.61 0.60
C GLU A 194 6.38 11.36 0.03
N ILE A 195 6.11 10.15 -0.47
CA ILE A 195 4.77 9.72 -0.90
C ILE A 195 3.79 9.71 0.28
N ARG A 196 4.22 9.26 1.46
CA ARG A 196 3.38 9.31 2.67
C ARG A 196 3.09 10.73 3.14
N LYS A 197 4.08 11.63 3.08
CA LYS A 197 3.92 13.04 3.45
C LYS A 197 2.95 13.75 2.51
N THR A 198 3.17 13.63 1.20
CA THR A 198 2.28 14.17 0.17
C THR A 198 0.87 13.58 0.27
N LYS A 199 0.71 12.27 0.54
CA LYS A 199 -0.61 11.65 0.78
C LYS A 199 -1.31 12.22 2.02
N LYS A 200 -0.59 12.48 3.11
CA LYS A 200 -1.14 13.11 4.32
C LYS A 200 -1.57 14.56 4.04
N GLU A 201 -0.77 15.32 3.32
CA GLU A 201 -1.08 16.70 2.95
C GLU A 201 -2.28 16.79 2.00
N VAL A 202 -2.36 15.89 1.00
CA VAL A 202 -3.53 15.79 0.12
C VAL A 202 -4.78 15.43 0.92
N LYS A 203 -4.70 14.45 1.82
CA LYS A 203 -5.84 14.06 2.67
C LYS A 203 -6.31 15.23 3.54
N ALA A 204 -5.38 15.97 4.16
CA ALA A 204 -5.71 17.14 4.97
C ALA A 204 -6.34 18.26 4.13
N ARG A 205 -5.88 18.47 2.89
CA ARG A 205 -6.52 19.42 1.95
C ARG A 205 -7.91 18.97 1.52
N THR A 206 -8.10 17.67 1.24
CA THR A 206 -9.41 17.11 0.87
C THR A 206 -10.41 17.16 2.03
N GLU A 207 -9.97 16.92 3.26
CA GLU A 207 -10.84 17.07 4.45
C GLU A 207 -11.27 18.53 4.63
N LYS A 208 -10.34 19.50 4.50
CA LYS A 208 -10.69 20.93 4.54
C LYS A 208 -11.65 21.36 3.42
N MET A 209 -11.48 20.84 2.21
CA MET A 209 -12.41 21.09 1.10
C MET A 209 -13.79 20.51 1.39
N ARG A 210 -13.86 19.30 1.95
CA ARG A 210 -15.12 18.67 2.33
C ARG A 210 -15.83 19.42 3.44
N ASP A 211 -15.10 19.90 4.43
CA ASP A 211 -15.66 20.72 5.52
C ASP A 211 -16.23 22.03 4.97
N ALA A 212 -15.53 22.67 4.03
CA ALA A 212 -16.04 23.86 3.35
C ALA A 212 -17.29 23.56 2.51
N GLU A 213 -17.31 22.48 1.73
CA GLU A 213 -18.49 22.03 0.96
C GLU A 213 -19.68 21.72 1.87
N TYR A 214 -19.44 21.07 3.01
CA TYR A 214 -20.47 20.78 4.00
C TYR A 214 -21.01 22.07 4.65
N PHE A 215 -20.14 23.03 4.96
CA PHE A 215 -20.53 24.33 5.52
C PHE A 215 -21.37 25.15 4.54
N TRP A 216 -20.96 25.19 3.26
CA TRP A 216 -21.71 25.86 2.19
C TRP A 216 -23.03 25.14 1.87
N GLY A 217 -23.04 23.80 1.90
CA GLY A 217 -24.25 22.99 1.72
C GLY A 217 -25.28 23.25 2.81
N ILE A 218 -24.84 23.29 4.07
CA ILE A 218 -25.71 23.67 5.20
C ILE A 218 -26.18 25.11 5.06
N GLY A 219 -25.30 26.05 4.70
CA GLY A 219 -25.67 27.44 4.47
C GLY A 219 -26.75 27.59 3.40
N TYR A 220 -26.59 26.91 2.26
CA TYR A 220 -27.57 26.94 1.17
C TYR A 220 -28.92 26.35 1.57
N ILE A 221 -28.91 25.20 2.26
CA ILE A 221 -30.14 24.58 2.80
C ILE A 221 -30.81 25.52 3.81
N THR A 222 -30.03 26.18 4.66
CA THR A 222 -30.56 27.10 5.68
C THR A 222 -31.19 28.34 5.05
N VAL A 223 -30.57 28.92 4.02
CA VAL A 223 -31.11 30.08 3.29
C VAL A 223 -32.39 29.71 2.54
N ILE A 224 -32.45 28.54 1.91
CA ILE A 224 -33.67 28.05 1.25
C ILE A 224 -34.79 27.81 2.27
N LEU A 225 -34.49 27.14 3.38
CA LEU A 225 -35.45 26.92 4.45
C LEU A 225 -35.95 28.24 5.02
N PHE A 226 -35.07 29.22 5.22
CA PHE A 226 -35.44 30.55 5.70
C PHE A 226 -36.32 31.31 4.70
N ALA A 227 -36.04 31.20 3.40
CA ALA A 227 -36.87 31.78 2.34
C ALA A 227 -38.26 31.12 2.24
N ILE A 228 -38.35 29.80 2.45
CA ILE A 228 -39.63 29.08 2.53
C ILE A 228 -40.41 29.47 3.79
N ILE A 229 -39.72 29.59 4.92
CA ILE A 229 -40.30 30.05 6.18
C ILE A 229 -40.76 31.50 6.07
N GLN A 230 -40.16 32.38 5.27
CA GLN A 230 -40.66 33.76 5.12
C GLN A 230 -41.90 33.89 4.22
N ASN A 231 -42.20 32.89 3.39
CA ASN A 231 -43.43 32.87 2.61
C ASN A 231 -44.61 32.50 3.51
N GLY A 232 -45.45 33.47 3.86
CA GLY A 232 -46.59 33.30 4.77
C GLY A 232 -47.59 32.20 4.38
N ALA A 233 -47.65 31.82 3.10
CA ALA A 233 -48.45 30.69 2.63
C ALA A 233 -47.90 29.32 3.08
N PHE A 234 -46.57 29.15 3.09
CA PHE A 234 -45.93 27.89 3.52
C PHE A 234 -45.73 27.81 5.03
N GLN A 235 -45.71 28.93 5.75
CA GLN A 235 -45.64 28.93 7.22
C GLN A 235 -46.82 28.20 7.85
N HIS A 236 -48.04 28.53 7.44
CA HIS A 236 -49.24 27.91 8.01
C HIS A 236 -49.27 26.40 7.70
N ASP A 237 -49.04 26.02 6.44
CA ASP A 237 -49.05 24.61 6.04
C ASP A 237 -47.93 23.79 6.70
N PHE A 238 -46.73 24.37 6.87
CA PHE A 238 -45.60 23.71 7.52
C PHE A 238 -45.79 23.59 9.04
N ILE A 239 -46.28 24.65 9.69
CA ILE A 239 -46.60 24.61 11.12
C ILE A 239 -47.74 23.63 11.38
N ASP A 240 -48.78 23.61 10.56
CA ASP A 240 -49.89 22.68 10.69
C ASP A 240 -49.47 21.22 10.43
N PHE A 241 -48.55 20.99 9.49
CA PHE A 241 -47.96 19.68 9.23
C PHE A 241 -47.28 19.06 10.47
N PHE A 242 -46.62 19.85 11.32
CA PHE A 242 -46.05 19.37 12.58
C PHE A 242 -47.04 19.44 13.75
N ARG A 243 -47.90 20.46 13.79
CA ARG A 243 -48.82 20.71 14.90
C ARG A 243 -49.93 19.68 14.98
N ILE A 244 -50.49 19.25 13.85
CA ILE A 244 -51.56 18.25 13.80
C ILE A 244 -51.11 16.91 14.42
N PRO A 245 -50.01 16.27 13.96
CA PRO A 245 -49.54 15.02 14.56
C PRO A 245 -49.04 15.21 15.98
N PHE A 246 -48.44 16.37 16.32
CA PHE A 246 -48.01 16.65 17.69
C PHE A 246 -49.19 16.78 18.66
N THR A 247 -50.27 17.46 18.26
CA THR A 247 -51.48 17.57 19.06
C THR A 247 -52.13 16.20 19.25
N TRP A 248 -52.16 15.37 18.21
CA TRP A 248 -52.62 13.98 18.32
C TRP A 248 -51.74 13.15 19.27
N TYR A 249 -50.41 13.31 19.21
CA TYR A 249 -49.47 12.63 20.09
C TYR A 249 -49.66 13.03 21.56
N VAL A 250 -49.83 14.33 21.86
CA VAL A 250 -50.11 14.78 23.24
C VAL A 250 -51.42 14.19 23.76
N ARG A 251 -52.48 14.19 22.94
CA ARG A 251 -53.76 13.56 23.29
C ARG A 251 -53.66 12.06 23.48
N PHE A 252 -52.82 11.40 22.67
CA PHE A 252 -52.53 9.97 22.83
C PHE A 252 -51.79 9.70 24.14
N CYS A 253 -50.81 10.52 24.52
CA CYS A 253 -50.12 10.41 25.80
C CYS A 253 -51.06 10.61 27.00
N GLU A 254 -51.96 11.61 26.94
CA GLU A 254 -52.99 11.83 27.96
C GLU A 254 -53.92 10.61 28.07
N TRP A 255 -54.36 10.07 26.93
CA TRP A 255 -55.17 8.86 26.89
C TRP A 255 -54.41 7.63 27.40
N LEU A 256 -53.10 7.55 27.17
CA LEU A 256 -52.27 6.45 27.66
C LEU A 256 -52.17 6.48 29.19
N VAL A 257 -52.14 7.68 29.80
CA VAL A 257 -52.19 7.83 31.26
C VAL A 257 -53.59 7.50 31.81
N TYR A 258 -54.66 8.00 31.17
CA TYR A 258 -56.04 7.72 31.56
C TYR A 258 -56.83 7.10 30.41
N PRO A 259 -56.68 5.77 30.19
CA PRO A 259 -57.30 5.11 29.07
C PRO A 259 -58.81 5.12 29.30
N THR A 260 -59.50 5.84 28.42
CA THR A 260 -60.96 6.00 28.41
C THR A 260 -61.50 5.53 27.08
N TYR A 261 -62.67 4.89 27.08
CA TYR A 261 -63.38 4.53 25.86
C TYR A 261 -64.78 5.12 25.87
N ASP A 262 -65.33 5.32 24.68
CA ASP A 262 -66.70 5.80 24.52
C ASP A 262 -67.64 4.60 24.54
N ASN A 263 -68.65 4.64 25.41
CA ASN A 263 -69.63 3.57 25.53
C ASN A 263 -70.82 3.71 24.55
N GLY A 264 -70.68 4.50 23.49
CA GLY A 264 -71.74 4.71 22.48
C GLY A 264 -72.87 5.66 22.93
N PHE A 265 -72.79 6.16 24.17
CA PHE A 265 -73.68 7.19 24.74
C PHE A 265 -72.94 8.53 24.97
N ASN A 266 -71.80 8.75 24.30
CA ASN A 266 -70.91 9.91 24.47
C ASN A 266 -70.35 10.06 25.91
N GLN A 267 -70.39 9.00 26.72
CA GLN A 267 -69.85 8.99 28.07
C GLN A 267 -68.51 8.27 28.07
N LYS A 268 -67.46 8.97 28.49
CA LYS A 268 -66.10 8.43 28.60
C LYS A 268 -65.96 7.63 29.88
N ILE A 269 -65.89 6.30 29.77
CA ILE A 269 -65.67 5.40 30.90
C ILE A 269 -64.20 5.01 30.93
N ALA A 270 -63.57 5.05 32.11
CA ALA A 270 -62.18 4.62 32.29
C ALA A 270 -62.09 3.09 32.35
N TYR A 271 -61.06 2.50 31.74
CA TYR A 271 -60.81 1.08 31.87
C TYR A 271 -60.48 0.70 33.32
N THR A 272 -60.97 -0.45 33.77
CA THR A 272 -60.67 -0.95 35.12
C THR A 272 -59.17 -1.26 35.27
N GLY A 273 -58.61 -1.07 36.47
CA GLY A 273 -57.16 -1.05 36.68
C GLY A 273 -56.39 -2.30 36.21
N GLY A 274 -57.04 -3.47 36.19
CA GLY A 274 -56.46 -4.72 35.71
C GLY A 274 -56.44 -4.89 34.18
N GLU A 275 -57.28 -4.17 33.44
CA GLU A 275 -57.36 -4.26 31.96
C GLU A 275 -56.65 -3.08 31.28
N ALA A 276 -56.55 -1.94 31.96
CA ALA A 276 -55.93 -0.72 31.46
C ALA A 276 -54.46 -0.90 31.04
N TRP A 277 -53.68 -1.71 31.77
CA TRP A 277 -52.25 -1.90 31.45
C TRP A 277 -52.04 -2.70 30.16
N VAL A 278 -52.87 -3.71 29.89
CA VAL A 278 -52.82 -4.51 28.64
C VAL A 278 -53.10 -3.63 27.43
N ILE A 279 -54.12 -2.77 27.54
CA ILE A 279 -54.53 -1.86 26.47
C ILE A 279 -53.45 -0.82 26.16
N ARG A 280 -52.74 -0.31 27.19
CA ARG A 280 -51.59 0.60 27.01
C ARG A 280 -50.46 -0.06 26.22
N ILE A 281 -50.08 -1.30 26.58
CA ILE A 281 -49.02 -2.04 25.88
C ILE A 281 -49.43 -2.29 24.43
N LEU A 282 -50.67 -2.74 24.20
CA LEU A 282 -51.17 -3.01 22.85
C LEU A 282 -51.18 -1.74 21.98
N ALA A 283 -51.58 -0.59 22.54
CA ALA A 283 -51.57 0.69 21.85
C ALA A 283 -50.15 1.15 21.48
N ILE A 284 -49.16 0.99 22.38
CA ILE A 284 -47.75 1.32 22.09
C ILE A 284 -47.22 0.44 20.97
N VAL A 285 -47.47 -0.88 21.04
CA VAL A 285 -47.05 -1.84 20.01
C VAL A 285 -47.65 -1.49 18.65
N ALA A 286 -48.93 -1.11 18.61
CA ALA A 286 -49.60 -0.70 17.38
C ALA A 286 -48.96 0.55 16.75
N ILE A 287 -48.62 1.56 17.55
CA ILE A 287 -47.95 2.78 17.04
C ILE A 287 -46.54 2.47 16.52
N ILE A 288 -45.77 1.65 17.25
CA ILE A 288 -44.43 1.24 16.80
C ILE A 288 -44.52 0.53 15.44
N PHE A 289 -45.53 -0.33 15.26
CA PHE A 289 -45.75 -1.04 14.00
C PHE A 289 -46.09 -0.09 12.85
N ILE A 290 -46.96 0.91 13.08
CA ILE A 290 -47.28 1.94 12.07
C ILE A 290 -46.03 2.76 11.70
N LEU A 291 -45.23 3.17 12.69
CA LEU A 291 -43.99 3.90 12.44
C LEU A 291 -42.97 3.06 11.65
N ALA A 292 -42.86 1.77 11.95
CA ALA A 292 -41.98 0.86 11.21
C ALA A 292 -42.41 0.74 9.73
N ILE A 293 -43.70 0.59 9.46
CA ILE A 293 -44.24 0.57 8.08
C ILE A 293 -43.94 1.90 7.36
N MET A 294 -44.17 3.03 8.02
CA MET A 294 -43.88 4.36 7.46
C MET A 294 -42.40 4.52 7.08
N ILE A 295 -41.48 4.08 7.94
CA ILE A 295 -40.03 4.11 7.65
C ILE A 295 -39.69 3.24 6.44
N VAL A 296 -40.24 2.02 6.37
CA VAL A 296 -40.02 1.11 5.23
C VAL A 296 -40.52 1.74 3.92
N MET A 297 -41.71 2.34 3.93
CA MET A 297 -42.27 3.04 2.77
C MET A 297 -41.39 4.21 2.30
N ILE A 298 -40.87 5.01 3.24
CA ILE A 298 -39.97 6.13 2.93
C ILE A 298 -38.65 5.62 2.33
N VAL A 299 -38.04 4.60 2.93
CA VAL A 299 -36.79 4.00 2.43
C VAL A 299 -36.99 3.41 1.03
N GLU A 300 -38.13 2.75 0.78
CA GLU A 300 -38.44 2.22 -0.54
C GLU A 300 -38.68 3.34 -1.56
N ALA A 301 -39.36 4.42 -1.18
CA ALA A 301 -39.51 5.61 -2.02
C ALA A 301 -38.15 6.23 -2.37
N ILE A 302 -37.27 6.46 -1.39
CA ILE A 302 -35.90 6.98 -1.63
C ILE A 302 -35.12 6.06 -2.57
N LYS A 303 -35.24 4.74 -2.38
CA LYS A 303 -34.57 3.75 -3.24
C LYS A 303 -35.08 3.81 -4.69
N ARG A 304 -36.39 4.01 -4.89
CA ARG A 304 -37.00 4.23 -6.21
C ARG A 304 -36.54 5.56 -6.82
N TYR A 305 -36.53 6.65 -6.06
CA TYR A 305 -36.03 7.96 -6.52
C TYR A 305 -34.56 7.90 -6.94
N LYS A 306 -33.69 7.27 -6.15
CA LYS A 306 -32.27 7.08 -6.51
C LYS A 306 -32.10 6.25 -7.78
N LYS A 307 -32.94 5.24 -8.00
CA LYS A 307 -32.93 4.41 -9.22
C LYS A 307 -33.41 5.18 -10.46
N CYS A 308 -34.38 6.08 -10.32
CA CYS A 308 -34.80 6.99 -11.40
C CYS A 308 -33.77 8.10 -11.67
N GLY A 309 -33.14 8.68 -10.64
CA GLY A 309 -32.06 9.66 -10.80
C GLY A 309 -30.84 9.09 -11.53
N MET A 310 -30.48 7.83 -11.29
CA MET A 310 -29.43 7.14 -12.04
C MET A 310 -29.79 6.88 -13.52
N LYS A 311 -31.08 6.77 -13.88
CA LYS A 311 -31.51 6.68 -15.28
C LYS A 311 -31.38 8.02 -15.99
N PHE A 312 -31.70 9.13 -15.32
CA PHE A 312 -31.57 10.47 -15.89
C PHE A 312 -30.11 10.86 -16.16
N HIS A 313 -29.18 10.49 -15.28
CA HIS A 313 -27.73 10.72 -15.47
C HIS A 313 -27.09 9.83 -16.55
N ARG A 314 -27.79 8.81 -17.07
CA ARG A 314 -27.29 7.95 -18.16
C ARG A 314 -27.78 8.39 -19.55
N CYS A 315 -28.75 9.31 -19.61
CA CYS A 315 -29.32 9.81 -20.86
C CYS A 315 -28.80 11.20 -21.26
N PHE A 316 -27.89 11.79 -20.48
CA PHE A 316 -27.10 12.97 -20.82
C PHE A 316 -25.60 12.60 -20.78
#